data_AF-A0A435EVE4-F1
#
_entry.id   AF-A0A435EVE4-F1
#
_cell.length_a   1.000
_cell.length_b   1.000
_cell.length_c   1.000
_cell.angle_alpha   90.00
_cell.angle_beta   90.00
_cell.angle_gamma   90.00
#
_symmetry.space_group_name_H-M   'P 1'
#
loop_
_entity.id
_entity.type
_entity.pdbx_description
1 polymer ?
#
loop_
_entity_poly.entity_id
_entity_poly.type
_entity_poly.pdbx_seq_one_letter_code
_entity_poly.pdbx_strand_id
1 'polypeptide(L)'
;MTAIALRPPEVVMRLKRLGAAHPTRLSFLRQLIRRAAREKWRVRKHLFDLDDNGFGRAVYAVETPARIYSLVAFSTPLDDEKRSDRVIAQAWDTSYVLYDGLPDAADIARLEANAPLQEAGRYTSRELVLARANKSVRLFEDVAAALAQGQQPDEEQLLGVGYLLRTTAVYGNGKFGIVDRDEISSRPELAGSFQAEMLTVWLIRSFTFDLVDHIARRRNPAGAAKLAPDLRRALGVGNATGLGMAPFLVRHPLLTHSWFLARETALARVRAEPHAGAAERDAFSNALADLRRRVARWHSDDSRQATATRILAADLGALSENLDQLLAKPRPWDALYRFAEENFSLEGQEACVSLILEPHGTLIDDLGDTMKADETPGHAIEGGMGCALLRRALLDSYSWAMAIDFAEPAASARFWYVSAEKLEPRLGERFEEDGAELEQPLATARDALGLAAALAKEPASASVADFLLRWPEWRHAVRRAQIVAQFPYAEIHD
;
A
#
# COMPACT_ATOMS: atom_id res chain seq x y z
N MET A 1 -32.39 11.66 11.33
CA MET A 1 -31.07 11.47 11.98
C MET A 1 -30.14 12.54 11.46
N THR A 2 -29.48 13.31 12.32
CA THR A 2 -28.41 14.25 11.90
C THR A 2 -27.25 13.46 11.31
N ALA A 3 -26.97 13.66 10.03
CA ALA A 3 -25.84 13.03 9.34
C ALA A 3 -24.52 13.43 10.02
N ILE A 4 -23.65 12.45 10.28
CA ILE A 4 -22.27 12.72 10.71
C ILE A 4 -21.50 13.19 9.46
N ALA A 5 -20.91 14.37 9.52
CA ALA A 5 -20.09 14.89 8.44
C ALA A 5 -18.79 14.07 8.30
N LEU A 6 -18.28 13.97 7.07
CA LEU A 6 -16.95 13.42 6.83
C LEU A 6 -15.90 14.31 7.50
N ARG A 7 -14.79 13.72 7.96
CA ARG A 7 -13.66 14.54 8.44
C ARG A 7 -13.11 15.34 7.27
N PRO A 8 -12.86 16.64 7.43
CA PRO A 8 -12.48 17.47 6.31
C PRO A 8 -11.00 17.22 5.92
N PRO A 9 -10.60 17.48 4.66
CA PRO A 9 -9.28 17.11 4.14
C PRO A 9 -8.12 17.76 4.91
N GLU A 10 -8.29 18.95 5.46
CA GLU A 10 -7.29 19.61 6.32
C GLU A 10 -6.94 18.83 7.59
N VAL A 11 -7.82 17.91 8.01
CA VAL A 11 -7.56 16.99 9.12
C VAL A 11 -6.96 15.68 8.61
N VAL A 12 -7.54 15.11 7.54
CA VAL A 12 -7.25 13.75 7.07
C VAL A 12 -5.99 13.70 6.20
N MET A 13 -5.81 14.66 5.29
CA MET A 13 -4.76 14.67 4.27
C MET A 13 -3.46 15.29 4.78
N ARG A 14 -3.15 15.10 6.08
CA ARG A 14 -1.88 15.53 6.68
C ARG A 14 -0.93 14.36 6.77
N LEU A 15 0.33 14.51 6.33
CA LEU A 15 1.36 13.46 6.34
C LEU A 15 1.47 12.76 7.70
N LYS A 16 1.42 13.52 8.80
CA LYS A 16 1.45 12.96 10.16
C LYS A 16 0.26 12.03 10.48
N ARG A 17 -0.92 12.30 9.93
CA ARG A 17 -2.11 11.46 10.13
C ARG A 17 -2.14 10.30 9.13
N LEU A 18 -1.74 10.55 7.88
CA LEU A 18 -1.56 9.50 6.87
C LEU A 18 -0.57 8.43 7.36
N GLY A 19 0.55 8.85 7.96
CA GLY A 19 1.55 7.96 8.55
C GLY A 19 1.12 7.25 9.84
N ALA A 20 0.02 7.68 10.45
CA ALA A 20 -0.56 7.06 11.64
C ALA A 20 -1.70 6.07 11.30
N ALA A 21 -2.03 5.89 10.02
CA ALA A 21 -3.17 5.07 9.61
C ALA A 21 -2.92 3.57 9.84
N HIS A 22 -3.89 2.89 10.45
CA HIS A 22 -3.89 1.43 10.63
C HIS A 22 -4.71 0.70 9.56
N PRO A 23 -4.42 -0.60 9.30
CA PRO A 23 -5.18 -1.41 8.35
C PRO A 23 -6.65 -1.56 8.76
N THR A 24 -7.55 -0.95 8.00
CA THR A 24 -8.99 -1.05 8.24
C THR A 24 -9.58 -2.25 7.53
N ARG A 25 -10.88 -2.48 7.75
CA ARG A 25 -11.63 -3.48 6.98
C ARG A 25 -11.56 -3.26 5.47
N LEU A 26 -11.36 -2.03 5.01
CA LEU A 26 -11.24 -1.66 3.60
C LEU A 26 -9.84 -1.88 3.01
N SER A 27 -8.84 -2.36 3.77
CA SER A 27 -7.51 -2.63 3.21
C SER A 27 -7.55 -3.64 2.05
N PHE A 28 -6.80 -3.37 0.97
CA PHE A 28 -6.87 -4.12 -0.30
C PHE A 28 -6.70 -5.63 -0.14
N LEU A 29 -5.69 -6.07 0.61
CA LEU A 29 -5.47 -7.50 0.88
C LEU A 29 -6.63 -8.11 1.67
N ARG A 30 -7.20 -7.38 2.63
CA ARG A 30 -8.33 -7.87 3.43
C ARG A 30 -9.58 -8.02 2.57
N GLN A 31 -9.82 -7.12 1.62
CA GLN A 31 -10.90 -7.25 0.65
C GLN A 31 -10.71 -8.52 -0.21
N LEU A 32 -9.49 -8.75 -0.73
CA LEU A 32 -9.15 -9.94 -1.50
C LEU A 32 -9.42 -11.24 -0.70
N ILE A 33 -8.90 -11.33 0.52
CA ILE A 33 -9.05 -12.53 1.35
C ILE A 33 -10.52 -12.77 1.74
N ARG A 34 -11.29 -11.72 2.06
CA ARG A 34 -12.74 -11.84 2.32
C ARG A 34 -13.47 -12.34 1.08
N ARG A 35 -13.13 -11.81 -0.10
CA ARG A 35 -13.69 -12.27 -1.37
C ARG A 35 -13.36 -13.74 -1.61
N ALA A 36 -12.09 -14.12 -1.49
CA ALA A 36 -11.64 -15.50 -1.68
C ALA A 36 -12.37 -16.48 -0.75
N ALA A 37 -12.58 -16.11 0.51
CA ALA A 37 -13.37 -16.90 1.46
C ALA A 37 -14.85 -17.00 1.07
N ARG A 38 -15.50 -15.88 0.73
CA ARG A 38 -16.91 -15.82 0.32
C ARG A 38 -17.18 -16.64 -0.94
N GLU A 39 -16.30 -16.52 -1.92
CA GLU A 39 -16.38 -17.22 -3.21
C GLU A 39 -15.76 -18.62 -3.19
N LYS A 40 -15.26 -19.06 -2.03
CA LYS A 40 -14.66 -20.39 -1.81
C LYS A 40 -13.55 -20.71 -2.82
N TRP A 41 -12.67 -19.75 -3.07
CA TRP A 41 -11.53 -19.96 -3.96
C TRP A 41 -10.69 -21.14 -3.48
N ARG A 42 -10.23 -21.96 -4.42
CA ARG A 42 -9.39 -23.12 -4.11
C ARG A 42 -7.95 -22.80 -4.43
N VAL A 43 -7.07 -22.95 -3.43
CA VAL A 43 -5.63 -22.81 -3.61
C VAL A 43 -4.99 -24.18 -3.54
N ARG A 44 -4.16 -24.51 -4.54
CA ARG A 44 -3.42 -25.77 -4.55
C ARG A 44 -1.99 -25.57 -5.06
N LYS A 45 -1.06 -26.34 -4.52
CA LYS A 45 0.27 -26.51 -5.10
C LYS A 45 0.16 -27.40 -6.32
N HIS A 46 0.17 -26.80 -7.50
CA HIS A 46 0.10 -27.52 -8.77
C HIS A 46 1.42 -28.21 -9.11
N LEU A 47 2.54 -27.53 -8.84
CA LEU A 47 3.90 -28.04 -8.99
C LEU A 47 4.71 -27.63 -7.77
N PHE A 48 5.55 -28.52 -7.26
CA PHE A 48 6.52 -28.21 -6.21
C PHE A 48 7.75 -29.10 -6.42
N ASP A 49 8.58 -28.68 -7.36
CA ASP A 49 9.76 -29.40 -7.87
C ASP A 49 11.00 -28.63 -7.43
N LEU A 50 11.38 -28.84 -6.17
CA LEU A 50 12.56 -28.24 -5.54
C LEU A 50 13.54 -29.35 -5.13
N ASP A 51 14.82 -29.10 -5.33
CA ASP A 51 15.90 -29.98 -4.89
C ASP A 51 16.09 -29.96 -3.36
N ASP A 52 17.14 -30.63 -2.88
CA ASP A 52 17.47 -30.74 -1.45
C ASP A 52 17.79 -29.40 -0.78
N ASN A 53 18.25 -28.44 -1.57
CA ASN A 53 18.62 -27.10 -1.14
C ASN A 53 17.49 -26.08 -1.35
N GLY A 54 16.35 -26.53 -1.88
CA GLY A 54 15.19 -25.68 -2.15
C GLY A 54 15.26 -24.92 -3.48
N PHE A 55 16.15 -25.31 -4.41
CA PHE A 55 16.24 -24.71 -5.73
C PHE A 55 15.36 -25.46 -6.75
N GLY A 56 14.72 -24.72 -7.65
CA GLY A 56 13.83 -25.27 -8.66
C GLY A 56 12.58 -24.43 -8.86
N ARG A 57 11.45 -25.11 -9.11
CA ARG A 57 10.20 -24.51 -9.60
C ARG A 57 9.03 -24.87 -8.71
N ALA A 58 8.17 -23.92 -8.41
CA ALA A 58 6.89 -24.16 -7.77
C ALA A 58 5.76 -23.40 -8.47
N VAL A 59 4.57 -23.99 -8.52
CA VAL A 59 3.38 -23.37 -9.09
C VAL A 59 2.23 -23.47 -8.09
N TYR A 60 1.69 -22.33 -7.68
CA TYR A 60 0.49 -22.24 -6.84
C TYR A 60 -0.69 -21.80 -7.70
N ALA A 61 -1.66 -22.68 -7.91
CA ALA A 61 -2.88 -22.38 -8.66
C ALA A 61 -3.99 -21.92 -7.70
N VAL A 62 -4.66 -20.83 -8.07
CA VAL A 62 -5.81 -20.25 -7.40
C VAL A 62 -6.99 -20.31 -8.35
N GLU A 63 -7.93 -21.20 -8.06
CA GLU A 63 -9.18 -21.38 -8.81
C GLU A 63 -10.25 -20.47 -8.20
N THR A 64 -10.67 -19.45 -8.95
CA THR A 64 -11.84 -18.62 -8.66
C THR A 64 -13.07 -19.23 -9.35
N PRO A 65 -14.30 -18.72 -9.11
CA PRO A 65 -15.47 -19.19 -9.84
C PRO A 65 -15.40 -19.01 -11.36
N ALA A 66 -14.58 -18.07 -11.84
CA ALA A 66 -14.52 -17.69 -13.26
C ALA A 66 -13.18 -18.03 -13.93
N ARG A 67 -12.08 -18.08 -13.18
CA ARG A 67 -10.71 -18.13 -13.73
C ARG A 67 -9.74 -18.91 -12.85
N ILE A 68 -8.60 -19.25 -13.42
CA ILE A 68 -7.45 -19.77 -12.69
C ILE A 68 -6.33 -18.73 -12.81
N TYR A 69 -5.71 -18.39 -11.69
CA TYR A 69 -4.46 -17.63 -11.65
C TYR A 69 -3.37 -18.50 -11.03
N SER A 70 -2.14 -18.41 -11.53
CA SER A 70 -1.04 -19.23 -11.03
C SER A 70 0.16 -18.38 -10.66
N LEU A 71 0.65 -18.48 -9.42
CA LEU A 71 1.99 -17.99 -9.11
C LEU A 71 3.01 -19.02 -9.58
N VAL A 72 3.85 -18.65 -10.55
CA VAL A 72 5.05 -19.40 -10.94
C VAL A 72 6.22 -18.83 -10.15
N ALA A 73 6.85 -19.65 -9.33
CA ALA A 73 7.97 -19.30 -8.47
C ALA A 73 9.22 -20.08 -8.90
N PHE A 74 10.32 -19.37 -9.08
CA PHE A 74 11.64 -19.92 -9.33
C PHE A 74 12.52 -19.62 -8.12
N SER A 75 13.19 -20.64 -7.59
CA SER A 75 14.26 -20.47 -6.61
C SER A 75 15.58 -20.93 -7.19
N THR A 76 16.57 -20.04 -7.19
CA THR A 76 17.87 -20.25 -7.82
C THR A 76 18.99 -20.10 -6.80
N PRO A 77 20.11 -20.83 -6.97
CA PRO A 77 21.29 -20.60 -6.16
C PRO A 77 21.81 -19.18 -6.39
N LEU A 78 22.19 -18.53 -5.30
CA LEU A 78 22.78 -17.20 -5.30
C LEU A 78 23.89 -17.19 -4.26
N ASP A 79 25.10 -16.76 -4.66
CA ASP A 79 26.23 -16.64 -3.73
C ASP A 79 25.90 -15.64 -2.62
N ASP A 80 26.34 -15.94 -1.40
CA ASP A 80 26.05 -15.15 -0.21
C ASP A 80 26.49 -13.69 -0.36
N GLU A 81 27.65 -13.44 -1.00
CA GLU A 81 28.15 -12.06 -1.21
C GLU A 81 27.31 -11.26 -2.21
N LYS A 82 26.49 -11.91 -3.03
CA LYS A 82 25.59 -11.27 -3.99
C LYS A 82 24.21 -11.00 -3.41
N ARG A 83 23.89 -11.53 -2.22
CA ARG A 83 22.60 -11.27 -1.56
C ARG A 83 22.57 -9.86 -1.01
N SER A 84 21.50 -9.13 -1.35
CA SER A 84 21.26 -7.79 -0.85
C SER A 84 19.80 -7.59 -0.53
N ASP A 85 19.52 -7.06 0.65
CA ASP A 85 18.16 -6.68 1.08
C ASP A 85 17.71 -5.32 0.51
N ARG A 86 18.50 -4.72 -0.39
CA ARG A 86 18.23 -3.40 -0.97
C ARG A 86 17.57 -3.51 -2.34
N VAL A 87 16.79 -2.48 -2.70
CA VAL A 87 16.16 -2.37 -4.03
C VAL A 87 17.18 -2.42 -5.19
N ILE A 88 18.43 -2.04 -4.94
CA ILE A 88 19.53 -2.03 -5.92
C ILE A 88 20.21 -3.39 -6.11
N ALA A 89 19.68 -4.48 -5.53
CA ALA A 89 20.20 -5.82 -5.77
C ALA A 89 20.30 -6.10 -7.28
N GLN A 90 21.34 -6.81 -7.72
CA GLN A 90 21.53 -7.18 -9.13
C GLN A 90 21.26 -8.67 -9.39
N ALA A 91 21.01 -9.43 -8.33
CA ALA A 91 20.72 -10.84 -8.38
C ALA A 91 19.73 -11.20 -7.27
N TRP A 92 18.95 -12.28 -7.48
CA TRP A 92 17.88 -12.66 -6.57
C TRP A 92 17.84 -14.17 -6.28
N ASP A 93 17.56 -14.55 -5.04
CA ASP A 93 17.34 -15.95 -4.67
C ASP A 93 16.06 -16.52 -5.33
N THR A 94 15.08 -15.65 -5.55
CA THR A 94 13.76 -16.05 -6.06
C THR A 94 13.15 -15.03 -7.01
N SER A 95 12.44 -15.52 -8.01
CA SER A 95 11.63 -14.72 -8.94
C SER A 95 10.24 -15.31 -9.11
N TYR A 96 9.28 -14.45 -9.40
CA TYR A 96 7.86 -14.77 -9.38
C TYR A 96 7.12 -14.13 -10.54
N VAL A 97 6.16 -14.88 -11.07
CA VAL A 97 5.23 -14.41 -12.09
C VAL A 97 3.82 -14.80 -11.67
N LEU A 98 2.91 -13.83 -11.55
CA LEU A 98 1.47 -14.13 -11.52
C LEU A 98 1.00 -14.31 -12.95
N TYR A 99 0.55 -15.51 -13.27
CA TYR A 99 0.16 -15.95 -14.61
C TYR A 99 -1.37 -16.13 -14.71
N ASP A 100 -1.93 -15.73 -15.84
CA ASP A 100 -3.35 -15.88 -16.21
C ASP A 100 -3.61 -17.26 -16.82
N GLY A 101 -4.07 -18.17 -15.96
CA GLY A 101 -4.36 -19.57 -16.29
C GLY A 101 -3.48 -20.53 -15.50
N LEU A 102 -3.39 -21.76 -16.02
CA LEU A 102 -2.50 -22.80 -15.52
C LEU A 102 -1.37 -22.98 -16.55
N PRO A 103 -0.12 -22.63 -16.21
CA PRO A 103 0.98 -22.70 -17.18
C PRO A 103 1.35 -24.15 -17.48
N ASP A 104 1.65 -24.44 -18.74
CA ASP A 104 2.21 -25.73 -19.14
C ASP A 104 3.75 -25.76 -18.96
N ALA A 105 4.38 -26.88 -19.33
CA ALA A 105 5.83 -27.03 -19.21
C ALA A 105 6.62 -26.06 -20.09
N ALA A 106 6.10 -25.69 -21.26
CA ALA A 106 6.76 -24.74 -22.17
C ALA A 106 6.64 -23.31 -21.63
N ASP A 107 5.49 -22.95 -21.06
CA ASP A 107 5.30 -21.69 -20.35
C ASP A 107 6.26 -21.58 -19.17
N ILE A 108 6.35 -22.60 -18.32
CA ILE A 108 7.26 -22.59 -17.16
C ILE A 108 8.72 -22.41 -17.61
N ALA A 109 9.17 -23.16 -18.63
CA ALA A 109 10.52 -23.04 -19.15
C ALA A 109 10.81 -21.65 -19.75
N ARG A 110 9.85 -21.06 -20.47
CA ARG A 110 9.95 -19.69 -20.99
C ARG A 110 10.04 -18.69 -19.85
N LEU A 111 9.17 -18.79 -18.84
CA LEU A 111 9.16 -17.88 -17.70
C LEU A 111 10.44 -17.99 -16.87
N GLU A 112 11.00 -19.19 -16.72
CA GLU A 112 12.27 -19.40 -16.03
C GLU A 112 13.42 -18.63 -16.71
N ALA A 113 13.45 -18.63 -18.04
CA ALA A 113 14.45 -17.91 -18.82
C ALA A 113 14.23 -16.37 -18.84
N ASN A 114 13.02 -15.88 -18.56
CA ASN A 114 12.67 -14.47 -18.75
C ASN A 114 12.43 -13.70 -17.44
N ALA A 115 11.84 -14.31 -16.42
CA ALA A 115 11.51 -13.65 -15.15
C ALA A 115 12.74 -13.00 -14.46
N PRO A 116 13.95 -13.60 -14.49
CA PRO A 116 15.14 -12.96 -13.92
C PRO A 116 15.66 -11.75 -14.73
N LEU A 117 15.34 -11.63 -16.02
CA LEU A 117 15.94 -10.66 -16.95
C LEU A 117 15.30 -9.26 -16.91
N GLN A 118 14.12 -9.10 -16.31
CA GLN A 118 13.41 -7.82 -16.18
C GLN A 118 13.15 -7.10 -17.52
N GLU A 119 13.74 -5.90 -17.73
CA GLU A 119 13.63 -5.10 -18.95
C GLU A 119 14.12 -5.86 -20.19
N ALA A 120 15.07 -6.78 -20.01
CA ALA A 120 15.56 -7.63 -21.09
C ALA A 120 14.69 -8.88 -21.28
N GLY A 121 13.78 -9.19 -20.35
CA GLY A 121 12.83 -10.30 -20.45
C GLY A 121 11.75 -10.04 -21.50
N ARG A 122 11.09 -11.12 -21.92
CA ARG A 122 9.95 -11.08 -22.86
C ARG A 122 8.77 -11.81 -22.26
N TYR A 123 7.65 -11.10 -22.23
CA TYR A 123 6.39 -11.55 -21.66
C TYR A 123 5.26 -11.46 -22.69
N THR A 124 4.14 -12.07 -22.34
CA THR A 124 2.94 -12.22 -23.13
C THR A 124 1.76 -11.57 -22.40
N SER A 125 0.57 -11.61 -23.02
CA SER A 125 -0.68 -11.16 -22.42
C SER A 125 -1.19 -12.04 -21.26
N ARG A 126 -0.40 -13.01 -20.77
CA ARG A 126 -0.75 -13.86 -19.63
C ARG A 126 0.03 -13.55 -18.37
N GLU A 127 1.10 -12.77 -18.44
CA GLU A 127 1.86 -12.39 -17.25
C GLU A 127 1.27 -11.10 -16.68
N LEU A 128 0.75 -11.16 -15.45
CA LEU A 128 0.03 -10.05 -14.81
C LEU A 128 0.92 -9.25 -13.86
N VAL A 129 1.74 -9.95 -13.08
CA VAL A 129 2.61 -9.35 -12.06
C VAL A 129 3.94 -10.06 -12.05
N LEU A 130 5.01 -9.29 -11.89
CA LEU A 130 6.37 -9.79 -11.67
C LEU A 130 6.88 -9.36 -10.31
N ALA A 131 7.53 -10.26 -9.60
CA ALA A 131 8.18 -9.93 -8.34
C ALA A 131 9.46 -10.73 -8.16
N ARG A 132 10.34 -10.26 -7.28
CA ARG A 132 11.58 -10.93 -6.92
C ARG A 132 11.85 -10.74 -5.45
N ALA A 133 12.52 -11.71 -4.84
CA ALA A 133 12.86 -11.63 -3.44
C ALA A 133 14.20 -12.31 -3.12
N ASN A 134 14.83 -11.81 -2.07
CA ASN A 134 15.99 -12.42 -1.45
C ASN A 134 15.63 -13.06 -0.12
N LYS A 135 16.34 -14.15 0.19
CA LYS A 135 16.33 -14.78 1.51
C LYS A 135 16.90 -13.80 2.51
N SER A 136 16.19 -13.64 3.63
CA SER A 136 16.67 -12.86 4.76
C SER A 136 17.99 -13.47 5.24
N VAL A 137 19.08 -12.73 5.04
CA VAL A 137 20.41 -13.12 5.54
C VAL A 137 20.46 -13.20 7.07
N ARG A 138 19.45 -12.63 7.75
CA ARG A 138 19.36 -12.57 9.21
C ARG A 138 18.56 -13.71 9.84
N LEU A 139 17.71 -14.41 9.09
CA LEU A 139 16.75 -15.36 9.67
C LEU A 139 16.58 -16.65 8.89
N PHE A 140 16.75 -16.66 7.58
CA PHE A 140 16.25 -17.77 6.77
C PHE A 140 16.95 -19.09 7.14
N GLU A 141 18.27 -19.07 7.27
CA GLU A 141 19.07 -20.25 7.61
C GLU A 141 18.82 -20.72 9.06
N ASP A 142 18.77 -19.80 10.02
CA ASP A 142 18.52 -20.12 11.42
C ASP A 142 17.16 -20.81 11.61
N VAL A 143 16.13 -20.32 10.90
CA VAL A 143 14.81 -20.95 10.91
C VAL A 143 14.84 -22.34 10.26
N ALA A 144 15.50 -22.49 9.11
CA ALA A 144 15.65 -23.79 8.46
C ALA A 144 16.39 -24.80 9.36
N ALA A 145 17.44 -24.35 10.06
CA ALA A 145 18.22 -25.17 10.97
C ALA A 145 17.43 -25.60 12.21
N ALA A 146 16.70 -24.68 12.87
CA ALA A 146 15.86 -24.98 14.01
C ALA A 146 14.77 -26.01 13.65
N LEU A 147 14.09 -25.78 12.53
CA LEU A 147 13.05 -26.70 12.04
C LEU A 147 13.63 -28.07 11.69
N ALA A 148 14.81 -28.15 11.07
CA ALA A 148 15.48 -29.41 10.76
C ALA A 148 15.82 -30.22 12.03
N GLN A 149 16.07 -29.55 13.15
CA GLN A 149 16.30 -30.17 14.47
C GLN A 149 14.99 -30.56 15.19
N GLY A 150 13.84 -30.34 14.57
CA GLY A 150 12.53 -30.61 15.19
C GLY A 150 12.07 -29.53 16.18
N GLN A 151 12.71 -28.37 16.18
CA GLN A 151 12.46 -27.26 17.10
C GLN A 151 11.76 -26.10 16.38
N GLN A 152 11.16 -25.19 17.14
CA GLN A 152 10.69 -23.90 16.59
C GLN A 152 11.80 -22.85 16.71
N PRO A 153 11.91 -21.92 15.74
CA PRO A 153 12.82 -20.79 15.87
C PRO A 153 12.42 -19.85 17.01
N ASP A 154 13.38 -19.04 17.46
CA ASP A 154 13.14 -18.03 18.49
C ASP A 154 12.14 -16.96 17.99
N GLU A 155 11.09 -16.73 18.79
CA GLU A 155 10.00 -15.81 18.41
C GLU A 155 10.48 -14.36 18.42
N GLU A 156 11.32 -13.95 19.36
CA GLU A 156 11.79 -12.57 19.47
C GLU A 156 12.66 -12.18 18.27
N GLN A 157 13.58 -13.06 17.87
CA GLN A 157 14.39 -12.89 16.67
C GLN A 157 13.54 -12.82 15.40
N LEU A 158 12.54 -13.71 15.27
CA LEU A 158 11.61 -13.70 14.14
C LEU A 158 10.88 -12.36 14.03
N LEU A 159 10.38 -11.81 15.14
CA LEU A 159 9.64 -10.55 15.17
C LEU A 159 10.53 -9.32 14.96
N GLY A 160 11.79 -9.39 15.39
CA GLY A 160 12.77 -8.32 15.17
C GLY A 160 13.04 -8.04 13.68
N VAL A 161 12.83 -9.03 12.79
CA VAL A 161 12.98 -8.86 11.34
C VAL A 161 11.63 -8.91 10.59
N GLY A 162 10.71 -9.79 10.97
CA GLY A 162 9.33 -9.82 10.47
C GLY A 162 9.11 -10.49 9.11
N TYR A 163 10.14 -11.03 8.46
CA TYR A 163 10.05 -11.75 7.18
C TYR A 163 11.20 -12.75 6.99
N LEU A 164 10.96 -13.79 6.18
CA LEU A 164 12.02 -14.72 5.72
C LEU A 164 12.44 -14.47 4.27
N LEU A 165 11.53 -13.89 3.45
CA LEU A 165 11.83 -13.38 2.12
C LEU A 165 11.50 -11.89 2.07
N ARG A 166 12.41 -11.12 1.47
CA ARG A 166 12.23 -9.69 1.21
C ARG A 166 12.07 -9.45 -0.28
N THR A 167 10.89 -9.01 -0.68
CA THR A 167 10.66 -8.56 -2.06
C THR A 167 11.42 -7.27 -2.34
N THR A 168 12.08 -7.21 -3.49
CA THR A 168 12.72 -5.96 -3.96
C THR A 168 11.68 -5.02 -4.55
N ALA A 169 10.72 -5.58 -5.29
CA ALA A 169 9.55 -4.88 -5.81
C ALA A 169 8.49 -5.88 -6.31
N VAL A 170 7.28 -5.38 -6.47
CA VAL A 170 6.13 -6.05 -7.09
C VAL A 170 5.66 -5.15 -8.23
N TYR A 171 5.75 -5.64 -9.46
CA TYR A 171 5.53 -4.88 -10.68
C TYR A 171 4.28 -5.38 -11.39
N GLY A 172 3.33 -4.49 -11.62
CA GLY A 172 2.16 -4.72 -12.46
C GLY A 172 2.04 -3.63 -13.53
N ASN A 173 0.86 -3.56 -14.15
CA ASN A 173 0.44 -2.46 -15.01
C ASN A 173 1.41 -2.11 -16.14
N GLY A 174 1.63 -3.05 -17.06
CA GLY A 174 2.42 -2.79 -18.28
C GLY A 174 3.94 -2.80 -18.10
N LYS A 175 4.45 -2.77 -16.86
CA LYS A 175 5.91 -2.75 -16.61
C LYS A 175 6.60 -3.99 -17.17
N PHE A 176 7.73 -3.79 -17.85
CA PHE A 176 8.46 -4.84 -18.58
C PHE A 176 7.70 -5.48 -19.75
N GLY A 177 6.57 -4.93 -20.17
CA GLY A 177 5.74 -5.50 -21.23
C GLY A 177 4.81 -6.62 -20.76
N ILE A 178 4.56 -6.71 -19.45
CA ILE A 178 3.46 -7.53 -18.89
C ILE A 178 2.11 -6.86 -19.15
N VAL A 179 1.03 -7.52 -18.74
CA VAL A 179 -0.34 -7.04 -18.96
C VAL A 179 -0.59 -5.66 -18.32
N ASP A 180 -1.26 -4.79 -19.07
CA ASP A 180 -1.72 -3.49 -18.60
C ASP A 180 -2.98 -3.62 -17.71
N ARG A 181 -3.19 -2.67 -16.80
CA ARG A 181 -4.36 -2.62 -15.94
C ARG A 181 -5.68 -2.59 -16.73
N ASP A 182 -5.69 -2.01 -17.93
CA ASP A 182 -6.91 -1.94 -18.75
C ASP A 182 -7.45 -3.33 -19.14
N GLU A 183 -6.57 -4.29 -19.39
CA GLU A 183 -6.89 -5.68 -19.79
C GLU A 183 -7.50 -6.52 -18.65
N ILE A 184 -7.20 -6.17 -17.39
CA ILE A 184 -7.71 -6.87 -16.20
C ILE A 184 -8.78 -6.09 -15.44
N SER A 185 -9.02 -4.84 -15.83
CA SER A 185 -9.90 -3.90 -15.14
C SER A 185 -11.36 -4.36 -15.02
N SER A 186 -11.81 -5.10 -16.03
CA SER A 186 -13.18 -5.61 -16.15
C SER A 186 -13.41 -6.89 -15.36
N ARG A 187 -12.35 -7.52 -14.82
CA ARG A 187 -12.42 -8.77 -14.06
C ARG A 187 -12.82 -8.44 -12.62
N PRO A 188 -14.02 -8.84 -12.15
CA PRO A 188 -14.51 -8.40 -10.85
C PRO A 188 -13.54 -8.67 -9.69
N GLU A 189 -12.83 -9.79 -9.73
CA GLU A 189 -11.87 -10.22 -8.72
C GLU A 189 -10.53 -9.46 -8.75
N LEU A 190 -10.18 -8.81 -9.87
CA LEU A 190 -8.96 -7.99 -10.02
C LEU A 190 -9.26 -6.49 -10.18
N ALA A 191 -10.54 -6.10 -10.24
CA ALA A 191 -10.97 -4.72 -10.52
C ALA A 191 -10.70 -3.74 -9.36
N GLY A 192 -10.51 -4.22 -8.14
CA GLY A 192 -10.13 -3.38 -7.00
C GLY A 192 -8.69 -2.85 -7.12
N SER A 193 -8.35 -1.88 -6.28
CA SER A 193 -6.98 -1.38 -6.20
C SER A 193 -6.01 -2.51 -5.78
N PHE A 194 -4.93 -2.66 -6.55
CA PHE A 194 -3.82 -3.59 -6.34
C PHE A 194 -4.19 -5.07 -6.13
N GLN A 195 -5.33 -5.56 -6.62
CA GLN A 195 -5.79 -6.92 -6.31
C GLN A 195 -4.87 -8.01 -6.86
N ALA A 196 -4.32 -7.82 -8.08
CA ALA A 196 -3.38 -8.76 -8.68
C ALA A 196 -2.05 -8.81 -7.89
N GLU A 197 -1.56 -7.65 -7.46
CA GLU A 197 -0.35 -7.51 -6.65
C GLU A 197 -0.56 -8.11 -5.26
N MET A 198 -1.72 -7.89 -4.63
CA MET A 198 -2.06 -8.48 -3.33
C MET A 198 -2.17 -10.01 -3.41
N LEU A 199 -2.76 -10.55 -4.49
CA LEU A 199 -2.79 -11.99 -4.76
C LEU A 199 -1.37 -12.55 -4.90
N THR A 200 -0.52 -11.86 -5.64
CA THR A 200 0.89 -12.23 -5.82
C THR A 200 1.63 -12.27 -4.49
N VAL A 201 1.54 -11.21 -3.69
CA VAL A 201 2.23 -11.13 -2.38
C VAL A 201 1.70 -12.18 -1.41
N TRP A 202 0.40 -12.46 -1.40
CA TRP A 202 -0.17 -13.53 -0.58
C TRP A 202 0.41 -14.90 -0.94
N LEU A 203 0.53 -15.21 -2.24
CA LEU A 203 1.09 -16.48 -2.71
C LEU A 203 2.61 -16.56 -2.49
N ILE A 204 3.35 -15.45 -2.65
CA ILE A 204 4.78 -15.38 -2.31
C ILE A 204 4.98 -15.68 -0.82
N ARG A 205 4.14 -15.09 0.06
CA ARG A 205 4.18 -15.37 1.49
C ARG A 205 3.97 -16.86 1.80
N SER A 206 3.05 -17.51 1.10
CA SER A 206 2.85 -18.96 1.23
C SER A 206 4.07 -19.75 0.75
N PHE A 207 4.66 -19.38 -0.39
CA PHE A 207 5.87 -19.99 -0.91
C PHE A 207 7.05 -19.87 0.07
N THR A 208 7.23 -18.72 0.71
CA THR A 208 8.26 -18.49 1.72
C THR A 208 8.26 -19.56 2.81
N PHE A 209 7.08 -19.85 3.38
CA PHE A 209 6.96 -20.81 4.47
C PHE A 209 7.12 -22.25 3.99
N ASP A 210 6.60 -22.56 2.80
CA ASP A 210 6.74 -23.88 2.22
C ASP A 210 8.19 -24.17 1.79
N LEU A 211 8.94 -23.15 1.38
CA LEU A 211 10.36 -23.26 1.05
C LEU A 211 11.21 -23.59 2.29
N VAL A 212 11.03 -22.87 3.40
CA VAL A 212 11.82 -23.12 4.62
C VAL A 212 11.48 -24.47 5.25
N ASP A 213 10.18 -24.85 5.27
CA ASP A 213 9.75 -26.17 5.73
C ASP A 213 10.29 -27.30 4.83
N HIS A 214 10.34 -27.08 3.51
CA HIS A 214 10.90 -28.05 2.56
C HIS A 214 12.38 -28.29 2.83
N ILE A 215 13.18 -27.22 2.91
CA ILE A 215 14.62 -27.32 3.19
C ILE A 215 14.87 -28.04 4.52
N ALA A 216 14.15 -27.67 5.57
CA ALA A 216 14.24 -28.34 6.87
C ALA A 216 13.94 -29.84 6.77
N ARG A 217 12.87 -30.21 6.04
CA ARG A 217 12.49 -31.61 5.83
C ARG A 217 13.48 -32.39 4.98
N ARG A 218 14.13 -31.77 3.98
CA ARG A 218 15.20 -32.44 3.21
C ARG A 218 16.44 -32.70 4.06
N ARG A 219 16.77 -31.78 4.98
CA ARG A 219 17.87 -31.97 5.95
C ARG A 219 17.58 -33.06 6.98
N ASN A 220 16.32 -33.21 7.42
CA ASN A 220 15.92 -34.25 8.36
C ASN A 220 14.51 -34.80 8.05
N PRO A 221 14.39 -35.82 7.17
CA PRO A 221 13.09 -36.34 6.74
C PRO A 221 12.23 -36.95 7.85
N ALA A 222 12.85 -37.44 8.92
CA ALA A 222 12.17 -38.15 10.00
C ALA A 222 11.82 -37.25 11.20
N GLY A 223 12.54 -36.16 11.41
CA GLY A 223 12.42 -35.34 12.63
C GLY A 223 12.17 -33.84 12.41
N ALA A 224 12.17 -33.34 11.17
CA ALA A 224 11.95 -31.92 10.94
C ALA A 224 10.54 -31.46 11.36
N ALA A 225 10.49 -30.34 12.10
CA ALA A 225 9.25 -29.65 12.43
C ALA A 225 8.80 -28.76 11.26
N LYS A 226 7.52 -28.37 11.27
CA LYS A 226 7.00 -27.29 10.41
C LYS A 226 6.91 -26.00 11.22
N LEU A 227 7.09 -24.87 10.55
CA LEU A 227 6.91 -23.58 11.21
C LEU A 227 5.50 -23.44 11.77
N ALA A 228 5.40 -23.16 13.07
CA ALA A 228 4.14 -23.11 13.78
C ALA A 228 3.17 -22.07 13.18
N PRO A 229 1.85 -22.36 13.14
CA PRO A 229 0.86 -21.44 12.58
C PRO A 229 0.90 -20.03 13.18
N ASP A 230 1.19 -19.91 14.47
CA ASP A 230 1.19 -18.63 15.18
C ASP A 230 2.38 -17.76 14.76
N LEU A 231 3.56 -18.37 14.59
CA LEU A 231 4.74 -17.71 14.04
C LEU A 231 4.52 -17.32 12.57
N ARG A 232 3.92 -18.21 11.76
CA ARG A 232 3.54 -17.89 10.38
C ARG A 232 2.64 -16.66 10.34
N ARG A 233 1.64 -16.54 11.23
CA ARG A 233 0.72 -15.39 11.30
C ARG A 233 1.43 -14.07 11.65
N ALA A 234 2.54 -14.13 12.39
CA ALA A 234 3.30 -12.95 12.76
C ALA A 234 4.25 -12.45 11.65
N LEU A 235 4.59 -13.30 10.68
CA LEU A 235 5.51 -12.97 9.60
C LEU A 235 4.79 -12.46 8.34
N GLY A 236 5.35 -11.41 7.75
CA GLY A 236 4.94 -10.85 6.46
C GLY A 236 5.89 -11.22 5.32
N VAL A 237 5.85 -10.41 4.27
CA VAL A 237 6.85 -10.39 3.19
C VAL A 237 7.54 -9.04 3.27
N GLY A 238 8.87 -9.03 3.37
CA GLY A 238 9.61 -7.77 3.45
C GLY A 238 9.47 -6.98 2.15
N ASN A 239 9.55 -5.64 2.23
CA ASN A 239 9.59 -4.76 1.06
C ASN A 239 10.87 -3.91 1.11
N ALA A 240 11.60 -3.83 0.00
CA ALA A 240 12.86 -3.07 -0.10
C ALA A 240 12.72 -1.66 -0.70
N THR A 241 11.54 -1.28 -1.21
CA THR A 241 11.32 0.01 -1.88
C THR A 241 10.18 0.83 -1.25
N GLY A 242 10.41 2.13 -1.09
CA GLY A 242 9.42 3.09 -0.59
C GLY A 242 9.42 4.44 -1.32
N LEU A 243 10.51 4.80 -2.01
CA LEU A 243 10.64 6.10 -2.69
C LEU A 243 9.60 6.29 -3.80
N GLY A 244 9.23 5.23 -4.52
CA GLY A 244 8.22 5.31 -5.57
C GLY A 244 6.81 5.64 -5.06
N MET A 245 6.52 5.43 -3.77
CA MET A 245 5.18 5.67 -3.23
C MET A 245 4.82 7.15 -3.17
N ALA A 246 5.78 8.03 -2.84
CA ALA A 246 5.51 9.47 -2.75
C ALA A 246 5.12 10.06 -4.13
N PRO A 247 5.89 9.86 -5.21
CA PRO A 247 5.48 10.23 -6.56
C PRO A 247 4.16 9.59 -7.00
N PHE A 248 3.89 8.34 -6.59
CA PHE A 248 2.64 7.66 -6.92
C PHE A 248 1.42 8.39 -6.34
N LEU A 249 1.44 8.71 -5.04
CA LEU A 249 0.32 9.43 -4.40
C LEU A 249 0.07 10.79 -5.05
N VAL A 250 1.13 11.49 -5.45
CA VAL A 250 1.02 12.78 -6.15
C VAL A 250 0.45 12.60 -7.55
N ARG A 251 0.88 11.57 -8.31
CA ARG A 251 0.43 11.33 -9.69
C ARG A 251 -0.97 10.77 -9.82
N HIS A 252 -1.51 10.16 -8.76
CA HIS A 252 -2.83 9.53 -8.74
C HIS A 252 -3.79 10.21 -7.74
N PRO A 253 -4.14 11.50 -7.97
CA PRO A 253 -4.97 12.28 -7.06
C PRO A 253 -6.40 11.73 -6.96
N LEU A 254 -6.98 11.25 -8.06
CA LEU A 254 -8.33 10.67 -8.04
C LEU A 254 -8.37 9.35 -7.28
N LEU A 255 -7.35 8.51 -7.46
CA LEU A 255 -7.24 7.25 -6.74
C LEU A 255 -7.07 7.49 -5.23
N THR A 256 -6.19 8.41 -4.86
CA THR A 256 -6.01 8.84 -3.46
C THR A 256 -7.33 9.36 -2.89
N HIS A 257 -8.02 10.22 -3.63
CA HIS A 257 -9.33 10.72 -3.24
C HIS A 257 -10.33 9.59 -2.99
N SER A 258 -10.47 8.64 -3.92
CA SER A 258 -11.39 7.51 -3.78
C SER A 258 -11.12 6.67 -2.54
N TRP A 259 -9.85 6.46 -2.17
CA TRP A 259 -9.47 5.72 -0.97
C TRP A 259 -9.92 6.43 0.30
N PHE A 260 -9.63 7.72 0.42
CA PHE A 260 -10.00 8.50 1.60
C PHE A 260 -11.50 8.77 1.66
N LEU A 261 -12.15 9.04 0.53
CA LEU A 261 -13.60 9.19 0.48
C LEU A 261 -14.31 7.93 0.98
N ALA A 262 -13.89 6.75 0.51
CA ALA A 262 -14.45 5.46 0.97
C ALA A 262 -14.25 5.28 2.48
N ARG A 263 -13.04 5.53 2.98
CA ARG A 263 -12.71 5.41 4.41
C ARG A 263 -13.50 6.39 5.28
N GLU A 264 -13.56 7.66 4.91
CA GLU A 264 -14.27 8.68 5.68
C GLU A 264 -15.78 8.48 5.63
N THR A 265 -16.31 8.00 4.50
CA THR A 265 -17.71 7.59 4.38
C THR A 265 -18.01 6.41 5.31
N ALA A 266 -17.14 5.41 5.36
CA ALA A 266 -17.28 4.28 6.28
C ALA A 266 -17.33 4.76 7.74
N LEU A 267 -16.41 5.65 8.12
CA LEU A 267 -16.36 6.23 9.46
C LEU A 267 -17.65 7.00 9.80
N ALA A 268 -18.13 7.84 8.88
CA ALA A 268 -19.36 8.60 9.08
C ALA A 268 -20.59 7.70 9.22
N ARG A 269 -20.71 6.65 8.39
CA ARG A 269 -21.80 5.65 8.49
C ARG A 269 -21.80 4.97 9.85
N VAL A 270 -20.65 4.43 10.28
CA VAL A 270 -20.53 3.72 11.57
C VAL A 270 -20.80 4.64 12.76
N ARG A 271 -20.31 5.88 12.74
CA ARG A 271 -20.57 6.87 13.81
C ARG A 271 -22.05 7.29 13.88
N ALA A 272 -22.79 7.17 12.79
CA ALA A 272 -24.23 7.48 12.78
C ALA A 272 -25.09 6.40 13.42
N GLU A 273 -24.56 5.17 13.61
CA GLU A 273 -25.31 4.06 14.18
C GLU A 273 -25.79 4.39 15.61
N PRO A 274 -27.10 4.30 15.88
CA PRO A 274 -27.67 4.75 17.15
C PRO A 274 -27.27 3.84 18.32
N HIS A 275 -26.99 2.56 18.03
CA HIS A 275 -26.77 1.51 19.01
C HIS A 275 -25.63 0.58 18.56
N ALA A 276 -25.00 -0.08 19.53
CA ALA A 276 -24.10 -1.21 19.29
C ALA A 276 -24.81 -2.48 19.76
N GLY A 277 -25.03 -3.44 18.85
CA GLY A 277 -25.57 -4.75 19.21
C GLY A 277 -24.52 -5.63 19.89
N ALA A 278 -24.95 -6.76 20.46
CA ALA A 278 -24.05 -7.64 21.22
C ALA A 278 -22.91 -8.17 20.35
N ALA A 279 -23.21 -8.60 19.12
CA ALA A 279 -22.21 -9.13 18.19
C ALA A 279 -21.16 -8.08 17.81
N GLU A 280 -21.56 -6.82 17.57
CA GLU A 280 -20.60 -5.76 17.25
C GLU A 280 -19.70 -5.41 18.44
N ARG A 281 -20.25 -5.41 19.66
CA ARG A 281 -19.47 -5.19 20.89
C ARG A 281 -18.45 -6.30 21.10
N ASP A 282 -18.86 -7.55 20.96
CA ASP A 282 -17.97 -8.69 21.12
C ASP A 282 -16.85 -8.68 20.07
N ALA A 283 -17.19 -8.39 18.82
CA ALA A 283 -16.22 -8.26 17.74
C ALA A 283 -15.22 -7.11 17.99
N PHE A 284 -15.71 -5.95 18.45
CA PHE A 284 -14.85 -4.82 18.80
C PHE A 284 -13.90 -5.17 19.96
N SER A 285 -14.41 -5.74 21.05
CA SER A 285 -13.62 -6.13 22.22
C SER A 285 -12.54 -7.15 21.85
N ASN A 286 -12.86 -8.11 21.00
CA ASN A 286 -11.90 -9.08 20.48
C ASN A 286 -10.82 -8.40 19.60
N ALA A 287 -11.22 -7.49 18.71
CA ALA A 287 -10.29 -6.74 17.87
C ALA A 287 -9.36 -5.83 18.69
N LEU A 288 -9.88 -5.17 19.73
CA LEU A 288 -9.11 -4.34 20.66
C LEU A 288 -8.10 -5.18 21.45
N ALA A 289 -8.55 -6.30 22.02
CA ALA A 289 -7.65 -7.21 22.75
C ALA A 289 -6.54 -7.76 21.85
N ASP A 290 -6.87 -8.08 20.60
CA ASP A 290 -5.90 -8.55 19.62
C ASP A 290 -4.91 -7.48 19.17
N LEU A 291 -5.38 -6.25 18.92
CA LEU A 291 -4.50 -5.14 18.60
C LEU A 291 -3.55 -4.83 19.77
N ARG A 292 -4.04 -4.81 21.01
CA ARG A 292 -3.20 -4.62 22.21
C ARG A 292 -2.11 -5.68 22.31
N ARG A 293 -2.44 -6.96 22.08
CA ARG A 293 -1.43 -8.04 22.06
C ARG A 293 -0.40 -7.86 20.96
N ARG A 294 -0.78 -7.38 19.77
CA ARG A 294 0.16 -7.11 18.68
C ARG A 294 1.06 -5.92 18.97
N VAL A 295 0.50 -4.80 19.42
CA VAL A 295 1.26 -3.57 19.74
C VAL A 295 2.28 -3.84 20.84
N ALA A 296 1.94 -4.66 21.85
CA ALA A 296 2.86 -5.07 22.90
C ALA A 296 4.09 -5.85 22.38
N ARG A 297 4.01 -6.40 21.15
CA ARG A 297 5.08 -7.15 20.48
C ARG A 297 5.82 -6.32 19.43
N TRP A 298 5.40 -5.08 19.18
CA TRP A 298 6.07 -4.22 18.22
C TRP A 298 7.37 -3.71 18.80
N HIS A 299 8.43 -3.81 17.99
CA HIS A 299 9.74 -3.31 18.31
C HIS A 299 10.26 -2.47 17.14
N SER A 300 10.96 -1.38 17.45
CA SER A 300 11.57 -0.51 16.44
C SER A 300 12.85 0.10 16.98
N ASP A 301 13.91 0.05 16.17
CA ASP A 301 15.17 0.74 16.45
C ASP A 301 15.07 2.27 16.23
N ASP A 302 14.05 2.75 15.52
CA ASP A 302 13.80 4.19 15.36
C ASP A 302 13.14 4.74 16.63
N SER A 303 13.83 5.67 17.30
CA SER A 303 13.40 6.23 18.58
C SER A 303 12.05 6.97 18.52
N ARG A 304 11.69 7.54 17.36
CA ARG A 304 10.39 8.20 17.17
C ARG A 304 9.30 7.15 17.11
N GLN A 305 9.50 6.06 16.37
CA GLN A 305 8.53 4.97 16.26
C GLN A 305 8.41 4.14 17.53
N ALA A 306 9.50 3.89 18.24
CA ALA A 306 9.47 3.28 19.57
C ALA A 306 8.64 4.14 20.55
N THR A 307 8.80 5.46 20.48
CA THR A 307 8.01 6.40 21.29
C THR A 307 6.54 6.39 20.90
N ALA A 308 6.22 6.43 19.60
CA ALA A 308 4.85 6.40 19.09
C ALA A 308 4.13 5.10 19.50
N THR A 309 4.80 3.94 19.34
CA THR A 309 4.29 2.62 19.75
C THR A 309 3.94 2.56 21.24
N ARG A 310 4.80 3.12 22.11
CA ARG A 310 4.53 3.16 23.56
C ARG A 310 3.33 4.06 23.89
N ILE A 311 3.18 5.19 23.21
CA ILE A 311 2.01 6.06 23.37
C ILE A 311 0.75 5.35 22.88
N LEU A 312 0.79 4.70 21.72
CA LEU A 312 -0.32 3.88 21.22
C LEU A 312 -0.72 2.79 22.21
N ALA A 313 0.23 2.10 22.85
CA ALA A 313 -0.06 1.10 23.86
C ALA A 313 -0.84 1.69 25.06
N ALA A 314 -0.48 2.90 25.49
CA ALA A 314 -1.20 3.63 26.54
C ALA A 314 -2.60 4.05 26.08
N ASP A 315 -2.74 4.60 24.86
CA ASP A 315 -4.01 4.99 24.26
C ASP A 315 -4.99 3.80 24.19
N LEU A 316 -4.52 2.63 23.75
CA LEU A 316 -5.33 1.40 23.69
C LEU A 316 -5.69 0.86 25.09
N GLY A 317 -4.82 1.09 26.09
CA GLY A 317 -5.12 0.81 27.50
C GLY A 317 -6.29 1.66 27.98
N ALA A 318 -6.20 2.99 27.80
CA ALA A 318 -7.24 3.93 28.16
C ALA A 318 -8.57 3.66 27.43
N LEU A 319 -8.51 3.28 26.14
CA LEU A 319 -9.70 2.88 25.38
C LEU A 319 -10.37 1.65 26.00
N SER A 320 -9.57 0.66 26.41
CA SER A 320 -10.07 -0.57 27.04
C SER A 320 -10.71 -0.32 28.40
N GLU A 321 -10.15 0.59 29.20
CA GLU A 321 -10.66 0.93 30.54
C GLU A 321 -12.01 1.66 30.48
N ASN A 322 -12.21 2.49 29.45
CA ASN A 322 -13.42 3.29 29.29
C ASN A 322 -14.48 2.63 28.39
N LEU A 323 -14.21 1.42 27.87
CA LEU A 323 -14.99 0.82 26.80
C LEU A 323 -16.47 0.65 27.16
N ASP A 324 -16.78 0.02 28.29
CA ASP A 324 -18.16 -0.28 28.69
C ASP A 324 -18.98 1.01 28.90
N GLN A 325 -18.36 2.04 29.48
CA GLN A 325 -18.99 3.34 29.67
C GLN A 325 -19.28 4.01 28.33
N LEU A 326 -18.36 3.95 27.37
CA LEU A 326 -18.51 4.56 26.04
C LEU A 326 -19.57 3.82 25.22
N LEU A 327 -19.60 2.49 25.28
CA LEU A 327 -20.59 1.65 24.58
C LEU A 327 -22.02 1.78 25.13
N ALA A 328 -22.16 2.26 26.38
CA ALA A 328 -23.46 2.55 26.99
C ALA A 328 -24.05 3.91 26.56
N LYS A 329 -23.26 4.80 25.94
CA LYS A 329 -23.74 6.11 25.48
C LYS A 329 -24.61 5.99 24.21
N PRO A 330 -25.51 6.95 23.95
CA PRO A 330 -26.15 7.09 22.64
C PRO A 330 -25.09 7.27 21.54
N ARG A 331 -25.29 6.63 20.37
CA ARG A 331 -24.28 6.58 19.29
C ARG A 331 -22.90 6.15 19.81
N PRO A 332 -22.80 4.91 20.31
CA PRO A 332 -21.60 4.44 21.03
C PRO A 332 -20.31 4.53 20.20
N TRP A 333 -20.40 4.34 18.88
CA TRP A 333 -19.26 4.45 17.98
C TRP A 333 -18.79 5.91 17.79
N ASP A 334 -19.71 6.87 17.80
CA ASP A 334 -19.35 8.29 17.84
C ASP A 334 -18.72 8.66 19.19
N ALA A 335 -19.26 8.13 20.29
CA ALA A 335 -18.69 8.34 21.61
C ALA A 335 -17.24 7.81 21.72
N LEU A 336 -16.96 6.63 21.16
CA LEU A 336 -15.61 6.08 21.06
C LEU A 336 -14.69 6.97 20.21
N TYR A 337 -15.17 7.42 19.04
CA TYR A 337 -14.42 8.31 18.18
C TYR A 337 -14.06 9.64 18.87
N ARG A 338 -15.04 10.30 19.51
CA ARG A 338 -14.84 11.59 20.19
C ARG A 338 -13.91 11.46 21.39
N PHE A 339 -14.05 10.38 22.16
CA PHE A 339 -13.12 10.09 23.24
C PHE A 339 -11.69 9.98 22.74
N ALA A 340 -11.46 9.23 21.65
CA ALA A 340 -10.13 9.13 21.05
C ALA A 340 -9.62 10.47 20.49
N GLU A 341 -10.47 11.24 19.82
CA GLU A 341 -10.13 12.55 19.27
C GLU A 341 -9.65 13.54 20.35
N GLU A 342 -10.26 13.50 21.53
CA GLU A 342 -9.94 14.38 22.65
C GLU A 342 -8.73 13.91 23.48
N ASN A 343 -8.51 12.60 23.59
CA ASN A 343 -7.60 12.05 24.60
C ASN A 343 -6.37 11.34 24.03
N PHE A 344 -6.37 10.94 22.76
CA PHE A 344 -5.32 10.08 22.20
C PHE A 344 -4.37 10.82 21.26
N SER A 345 -3.19 10.22 21.09
CA SER A 345 -2.28 10.57 20.02
C SER A 345 -2.90 10.34 18.64
N LEU A 346 -2.27 10.85 17.57
CA LEU A 346 -2.74 10.60 16.21
C LEU A 346 -2.80 9.10 15.88
N GLU A 347 -1.82 8.32 16.35
CA GLU A 347 -1.80 6.87 16.16
C GLU A 347 -2.94 6.20 16.92
N GLY A 348 -3.18 6.56 18.19
CA GLY A 348 -4.33 6.08 18.96
C GLY A 348 -5.68 6.46 18.34
N GLN A 349 -5.81 7.66 17.78
CA GLN A 349 -7.01 8.10 17.05
C GLN A 349 -7.27 7.23 15.81
N GLU A 350 -6.25 7.03 14.97
CA GLU A 350 -6.40 6.25 13.74
C GLU A 350 -6.53 4.74 14.01
N ALA A 351 -5.95 4.24 15.11
CA ALA A 351 -6.18 2.89 15.62
C ALA A 351 -7.64 2.73 16.08
N CYS A 352 -8.18 3.70 16.81
CA CYS A 352 -9.59 3.72 17.20
C CYS A 352 -10.50 3.70 15.97
N VAL A 353 -10.23 4.52 14.94
CA VAL A 353 -10.95 4.48 13.66
C VAL A 353 -10.91 3.08 13.05
N SER A 354 -9.74 2.44 13.01
CA SER A 354 -9.64 1.07 12.48
C SER A 354 -10.46 0.06 13.29
N LEU A 355 -10.47 0.17 14.61
CA LEU A 355 -11.20 -0.73 15.50
C LEU A 355 -12.71 -0.56 15.37
N ILE A 356 -13.23 0.67 15.32
CA ILE A 356 -14.68 0.89 15.19
C ILE A 356 -15.22 0.44 13.85
N LEU A 357 -14.42 0.40 12.79
CA LEU A 357 -14.84 -0.09 11.47
C LEU A 357 -14.87 -1.63 11.37
N GLU A 358 -14.18 -2.33 12.27
CA GLU A 358 -13.98 -3.78 12.17
C GLU A 358 -15.30 -4.60 12.21
N PRO A 359 -16.25 -4.30 13.13
CA PRO A 359 -17.48 -5.08 13.28
C PRO A 359 -18.53 -4.85 12.19
N HIS A 360 -18.45 -3.74 11.44
CA HIS A 360 -19.58 -3.23 10.64
C HIS A 360 -19.50 -3.62 9.16
N GLY A 361 -19.08 -4.85 8.85
CA GLY A 361 -18.90 -5.29 7.47
C GLY A 361 -20.13 -5.11 6.58
N THR A 362 -21.32 -5.35 7.11
CA THR A 362 -22.60 -5.16 6.39
C THR A 362 -22.88 -3.71 5.99
N LEU A 363 -22.28 -2.73 6.70
CA LEU A 363 -22.51 -1.30 6.49
C LEU A 363 -21.46 -0.65 5.57
N ILE A 364 -20.26 -1.23 5.49
CA ILE A 364 -19.11 -0.58 4.87
C ILE A 364 -18.37 -1.42 3.82
N ASP A 365 -18.56 -2.74 3.74
CA ASP A 365 -17.80 -3.56 2.78
C ASP A 365 -18.08 -3.18 1.32
N ASP A 366 -19.25 -2.59 1.01
CA ASP A 366 -19.61 -2.05 -0.32
C ASP A 366 -18.69 -0.91 -0.76
N LEU A 367 -18.15 -0.15 0.18
CA LEU A 367 -17.24 0.97 -0.10
C LEU A 367 -15.89 0.50 -0.66
N GLY A 368 -15.55 -0.79 -0.50
CA GLY A 368 -14.36 -1.36 -1.14
C GLY A 368 -14.41 -1.24 -2.67
N ASP A 369 -15.58 -1.40 -3.27
CA ASP A 369 -15.78 -1.35 -4.72
C ASP A 369 -15.65 0.08 -5.28
N THR A 370 -15.75 1.10 -4.42
CA THR A 370 -15.58 2.52 -4.79
C THR A 370 -14.14 3.00 -4.65
N MET A 371 -13.21 2.15 -4.18
CA MET A 371 -11.79 2.51 -3.99
C MET A 371 -10.95 2.40 -5.27
N LYS A 372 -11.56 2.06 -6.41
CA LYS A 372 -10.95 2.22 -7.73
C LYS A 372 -11.29 3.61 -8.28
N ALA A 373 -10.43 4.14 -9.13
CA ALA A 373 -10.69 5.40 -9.82
C ALA A 373 -10.54 5.20 -11.33
N ASP A 374 -11.47 5.80 -12.09
CA ASP A 374 -11.25 6.13 -13.48
C ASP A 374 -10.48 7.47 -13.50
N GLU A 375 -9.25 7.45 -14.01
CA GLU A 375 -8.41 8.64 -14.06
C GLU A 375 -8.62 9.49 -15.33
N THR A 376 -9.41 8.99 -16.30
CA THR A 376 -9.70 9.71 -17.54
C THR A 376 -10.35 11.08 -17.35
N PRO A 377 -11.23 11.33 -16.34
CA PRO A 377 -11.76 12.68 -16.08
C PRO A 377 -10.66 13.69 -15.74
N GLY A 378 -9.53 13.24 -15.20
CA GLY A 378 -8.38 14.08 -14.91
C GLY A 378 -7.50 14.40 -16.13
N HIS A 379 -7.72 13.79 -17.29
CA HIS A 379 -6.83 13.97 -18.45
C HIS A 379 -7.11 15.25 -19.25
N ALA A 380 -8.39 15.55 -19.48
CA ALA A 380 -8.82 16.72 -20.23
C ALA A 380 -8.77 17.98 -19.35
N ILE A 381 -8.34 19.09 -19.94
CA ILE A 381 -8.40 20.40 -19.28
C ILE A 381 -9.68 21.09 -19.73
N GLU A 382 -10.46 21.57 -18.77
CA GLU A 382 -11.57 22.48 -19.07
C GLU A 382 -10.96 23.84 -19.45
N GLY A 383 -10.84 24.08 -20.76
CA GLY A 383 -10.22 25.30 -21.30
C GLY A 383 -11.12 26.53 -21.31
N GLY A 384 -12.44 26.35 -21.22
CA GLY A 384 -13.43 27.44 -21.18
C GLY A 384 -13.54 28.11 -19.81
N MET A 385 -13.01 27.48 -18.76
CA MET A 385 -12.92 28.00 -17.41
C MET A 385 -12.18 29.34 -17.42
N GLY A 386 -12.72 30.34 -16.73
CA GLY A 386 -12.07 31.65 -16.61
C GLY A 386 -10.85 31.59 -15.68
N CYS A 387 -9.78 32.30 -16.03
CA CYS A 387 -8.55 32.38 -15.23
C CYS A 387 -8.81 32.84 -13.78
N ALA A 388 -9.73 33.79 -13.58
CA ALA A 388 -10.11 34.25 -12.25
C ALA A 388 -10.77 33.15 -11.40
N LEU A 389 -11.60 32.31 -12.02
CA LEU A 389 -12.26 31.18 -11.35
C LEU A 389 -11.24 30.10 -10.98
N LEU A 390 -10.33 29.76 -11.91
CA LEU A 390 -9.28 28.79 -11.64
C LEU A 390 -8.36 29.26 -10.52
N ARG A 391 -7.96 30.54 -10.54
CA ARG A 391 -7.13 31.13 -9.49
C ARG A 391 -7.83 31.08 -8.12
N ARG A 392 -9.14 31.36 -8.06
CA ARG A 392 -9.92 31.26 -6.82
C ARG A 392 -9.91 29.83 -6.29
N ALA A 393 -10.31 28.87 -7.13
CA ALA A 393 -10.38 27.46 -6.74
C ALA A 393 -9.03 26.94 -6.24
N LEU A 394 -7.95 27.32 -6.91
CA LEU A 394 -6.60 26.97 -6.49
C LEU A 394 -6.25 27.57 -5.12
N LEU A 395 -6.49 28.86 -4.89
CA LEU A 395 -6.20 29.49 -3.60
C LEU A 395 -7.03 28.91 -2.46
N ASP A 396 -8.27 28.50 -2.73
CA ASP A 396 -9.12 27.85 -1.73
C ASP A 396 -8.54 26.47 -1.35
N SER A 397 -8.13 25.67 -2.34
CA SER A 397 -7.53 24.33 -2.13
C SER A 397 -6.11 24.34 -1.55
N TYR A 398 -5.30 25.34 -1.86
CA TYR A 398 -3.90 25.45 -1.43
C TYR A 398 -3.66 26.56 -0.39
N SER A 399 -4.72 27.03 0.27
CA SER A 399 -4.64 28.05 1.32
C SER A 399 -3.64 27.69 2.43
N TRP A 400 -3.54 26.40 2.76
CA TRP A 400 -2.57 25.86 3.72
C TRP A 400 -1.11 26.09 3.31
N ALA A 401 -0.83 26.19 2.01
CA ALA A 401 0.52 26.33 1.48
C ALA A 401 0.99 27.80 1.43
N MET A 402 0.06 28.76 1.59
CA MET A 402 0.38 30.19 1.52
C MET A 402 1.31 30.68 2.64
N ALA A 403 1.45 29.89 3.71
CA ALA A 403 2.39 30.16 4.79
C ALA A 403 3.85 29.79 4.46
N ILE A 404 4.08 29.10 3.32
CA ILE A 404 5.40 28.64 2.90
C ILE A 404 6.03 29.68 1.97
N ASP A 405 7.20 30.20 2.34
CA ASP A 405 7.99 31.05 1.44
C ASP A 405 8.90 30.19 0.55
N PHE A 406 8.46 29.94 -0.68
CA PHE A 406 9.25 29.17 -1.65
C PHE A 406 10.50 29.90 -2.18
N ALA A 407 10.71 31.17 -1.83
CA ALA A 407 11.98 31.85 -2.07
C ALA A 407 13.07 31.44 -1.06
N GLU A 408 12.68 30.90 0.11
CA GLU A 408 13.64 30.35 1.06
C GLU A 408 14.27 29.06 0.51
N PRO A 409 15.61 28.91 0.56
CA PRO A 409 16.27 27.68 0.12
C PRO A 409 15.72 26.43 0.82
N ALA A 410 15.39 26.51 2.11
CA ALA A 410 14.88 25.36 2.85
C ALA A 410 13.53 24.84 2.28
N ALA A 411 12.66 25.73 1.80
CA ALA A 411 11.34 25.37 1.26
C ALA A 411 11.40 24.72 -0.14
N SER A 412 12.55 24.83 -0.82
CA SER A 412 12.78 24.28 -2.15
C SER A 412 14.05 23.42 -2.22
N ALA A 413 14.57 22.98 -1.07
CA ALA A 413 15.86 22.30 -0.94
C ALA A 413 15.97 21.01 -1.74
N ARG A 414 14.83 20.36 -2.06
CA ARG A 414 14.81 19.07 -2.73
C ARG A 414 14.04 19.09 -4.03
N PHE A 415 14.38 18.17 -4.92
CA PHE A 415 13.68 17.96 -6.18
C PHE A 415 13.62 16.47 -6.52
N TRP A 416 12.52 16.06 -7.15
CA TRP A 416 12.37 14.69 -7.62
C TRP A 416 12.85 14.57 -9.06
N TYR A 417 13.59 13.53 -9.39
CA TYR A 417 14.01 13.23 -10.77
C TYR A 417 13.89 11.73 -11.04
N VAL A 418 13.99 11.31 -12.31
CA VAL A 418 14.06 9.88 -12.67
C VAL A 418 15.50 9.54 -13.02
N SER A 419 16.09 8.58 -12.31
CA SER A 419 17.44 8.12 -12.61
C SER A 419 17.47 7.40 -13.97
N ALA A 420 18.41 7.76 -14.85
CA ALA A 420 18.60 7.08 -16.13
C ALA A 420 19.09 5.63 -15.96
N GLU A 421 19.90 5.36 -14.93
CA GLU A 421 20.47 4.03 -14.68
C GLU A 421 19.43 3.05 -14.12
N LYS A 422 18.56 3.53 -13.21
CA LYS A 422 17.60 2.69 -12.49
C LYS A 422 16.15 2.84 -12.96
N LEU A 423 15.85 3.84 -13.78
CA LEU A 423 14.49 4.17 -14.24
C LEU A 423 13.49 4.31 -13.08
N GLU A 424 13.96 4.84 -11.95
CA GLU A 424 13.20 5.00 -10.72
C GLU A 424 13.25 6.44 -10.21
N PRO A 425 12.20 6.92 -9.51
CA PRO A 425 12.22 8.22 -8.85
C PRO A 425 13.30 8.30 -7.78
N ARG A 426 14.02 9.43 -7.78
CA ARG A 426 15.05 9.80 -6.80
C ARG A 426 14.82 11.21 -6.31
N LEU A 427 15.35 11.50 -5.13
CA LEU A 427 15.29 12.81 -4.49
C LEU A 427 16.71 13.37 -4.47
N GLY A 428 16.91 14.53 -5.09
CA GLY A 428 18.18 15.25 -5.08
C GLY A 428 18.10 16.50 -4.21
N GLU A 429 19.27 16.95 -3.74
CA GLU A 429 19.43 18.19 -2.95
C GLU A 429 19.77 19.36 -3.90
N ARG A 430 18.81 20.27 -4.13
CA ARG A 430 18.83 21.33 -5.16
C ARG A 430 20.08 22.22 -5.14
N PHE A 431 20.61 22.48 -3.95
CA PHE A 431 21.73 23.41 -3.76
C PHE A 431 23.08 22.71 -3.57
N GLU A 432 23.08 21.37 -3.55
CA GLU A 432 24.28 20.56 -3.33
C GLU A 432 24.59 19.65 -4.54
N GLU A 433 23.57 19.30 -5.33
CA GLU A 433 23.64 18.36 -6.44
C GLU A 433 23.20 19.00 -7.76
N ASP A 434 23.84 18.60 -8.86
CA ASP A 434 23.38 18.90 -10.21
C ASP A 434 22.08 18.12 -10.52
N GLY A 435 21.33 18.53 -11.56
CA GLY A 435 20.16 17.80 -12.04
C GLY A 435 18.81 18.42 -11.68
N ALA A 436 18.79 19.58 -11.03
CA ALA A 436 17.56 20.32 -10.71
C ALA A 436 16.75 20.69 -11.98
N GLU A 437 17.42 20.78 -13.14
CA GLU A 437 16.79 20.95 -14.46
C GLU A 437 15.99 19.73 -14.94
N LEU A 438 16.21 18.55 -14.34
CA LEU A 438 15.49 17.29 -14.61
C LEU A 438 14.32 17.06 -13.65
N GLU A 439 13.97 18.08 -12.86
CA GLU A 439 12.92 18.01 -11.86
C GLU A 439 11.57 17.58 -12.46
N GLN A 440 10.96 16.58 -11.83
CA GLN A 440 9.61 16.13 -12.11
C GLN A 440 8.60 17.10 -11.46
N PRO A 441 7.41 17.28 -12.06
CA PRO A 441 6.36 18.17 -11.56
C PRO A 441 5.65 17.58 -10.33
N LEU A 442 6.38 17.46 -9.22
CA LEU A 442 5.94 16.86 -7.96
C LEU A 442 5.96 17.86 -6.80
N ALA A 443 6.43 19.09 -7.01
CA ALA A 443 6.38 20.18 -6.04
C ALA A 443 5.00 20.87 -6.08
N THR A 444 3.95 20.13 -5.73
CA THR A 444 2.55 20.52 -5.98
C THR A 444 2.17 21.87 -5.39
N ALA A 445 2.57 22.14 -4.15
CA ALA A 445 2.33 23.41 -3.47
C ALA A 445 3.01 24.59 -4.16
N ARG A 446 4.31 24.44 -4.49
CA ARG A 446 5.10 25.47 -5.21
C ARG A 446 4.47 25.77 -6.57
N ASP A 447 4.20 24.72 -7.34
CA ASP A 447 3.65 24.83 -8.69
C ASP A 447 2.24 25.43 -8.66
N ALA A 448 1.42 25.09 -7.66
CA ALA A 448 0.09 25.67 -7.50
C ALA A 448 0.17 27.18 -7.20
N LEU A 449 0.97 27.60 -6.21
CA LEU A 449 1.10 29.03 -5.89
C LEU A 449 1.77 29.82 -7.03
N GLY A 450 2.73 29.22 -7.74
CA GLY A 450 3.30 29.78 -8.95
C GLY A 450 2.25 30.00 -10.05
N LEU A 451 1.38 29.01 -10.28
CA LEU A 451 0.24 29.13 -11.20
C LEU A 451 -0.71 30.25 -10.75
N ALA A 452 -1.05 30.33 -9.47
CA ALA A 452 -1.92 31.39 -8.96
C ALA A 452 -1.33 32.80 -9.16
N ALA A 453 -0.01 32.94 -9.07
CA ALA A 453 0.70 34.19 -9.35
C ALA A 453 0.71 34.51 -10.86
N ALA A 454 0.88 33.51 -11.72
CA ALA A 454 0.80 33.66 -13.18
C ALA A 454 -0.62 34.09 -13.61
N LEU A 455 -1.65 33.39 -13.13
CA LEU A 455 -3.06 33.70 -13.41
C LEU A 455 -3.47 35.09 -12.91
N ALA A 456 -2.82 35.63 -11.86
CA ALA A 456 -3.11 36.96 -11.35
C ALA A 456 -2.77 38.09 -12.35
N LYS A 457 -1.91 37.80 -13.33
CA LYS A 457 -1.48 38.74 -14.38
C LYS A 457 -2.42 38.72 -15.59
N GLU A 458 -3.37 37.79 -15.62
CA GLU A 458 -4.31 37.62 -16.73
C GLU A 458 -5.60 38.42 -16.53
N PRO A 459 -6.26 38.86 -17.61
CA PRO A 459 -7.60 39.42 -17.52
C PRO A 459 -8.56 38.44 -16.84
N ALA A 460 -9.45 38.94 -15.98
CA ALA A 460 -10.38 38.07 -15.25
C ALA A 460 -11.29 37.22 -16.17
N SER A 461 -11.59 37.73 -17.37
CA SER A 461 -12.39 37.08 -18.41
C SER A 461 -11.58 36.20 -19.37
N ALA A 462 -10.25 36.16 -19.26
CA ALA A 462 -9.43 35.30 -20.10
C ALA A 462 -9.74 33.83 -19.81
N SER A 463 -9.76 33.02 -20.86
CA SER A 463 -9.97 31.58 -20.75
C SER A 463 -8.67 30.86 -20.38
N VAL A 464 -8.80 29.72 -19.69
CA VAL A 464 -7.67 28.81 -19.43
C VAL A 464 -7.02 28.34 -20.72
N ALA A 465 -7.79 28.16 -21.80
CA ALA A 465 -7.26 27.83 -23.12
C ALA A 465 -6.31 28.92 -23.66
N ASP A 466 -6.73 30.20 -23.62
CA ASP A 466 -5.89 31.32 -24.09
C ASP A 466 -4.65 31.52 -23.23
N PHE A 467 -4.75 31.24 -21.92
CA PHE A 467 -3.61 31.22 -21.02
C PHE A 467 -2.61 30.12 -21.40
N LEU A 468 -3.07 28.87 -21.56
CA LEU A 468 -2.19 27.73 -21.87
C LEU A 468 -1.60 27.76 -23.29
N LEU A 469 -2.22 28.46 -24.24
CA LEU A 469 -1.61 28.72 -25.55
C LEU A 469 -0.35 29.59 -25.45
N ARG A 470 -0.30 30.50 -24.46
CA ARG A 470 0.85 31.37 -24.21
C ARG A 470 1.84 30.76 -23.23
N TRP A 471 1.34 30.00 -22.25
CA TRP A 471 2.12 29.45 -21.15
C TRP A 471 1.89 27.93 -20.99
N PRO A 472 2.33 27.11 -21.96
CA PRO A 472 2.08 25.68 -21.96
C PRO A 472 2.75 24.93 -20.80
N GLU A 473 3.77 25.50 -20.16
CA GLU A 473 4.46 24.93 -19.00
C GLU A 473 3.55 24.76 -17.77
N TRP A 474 2.44 25.48 -17.69
CA TRP A 474 1.47 25.38 -16.59
C TRP A 474 0.46 24.25 -16.76
N ARG A 475 0.50 23.50 -17.87
CA ARG A 475 -0.52 22.51 -18.22
C ARG A 475 -0.75 21.47 -17.11
N HIS A 476 0.31 20.98 -16.45
CA HIS A 476 0.18 19.99 -15.37
C HIS A 476 -0.46 20.60 -14.12
N ALA A 477 -0.06 21.81 -13.74
CA ALA A 477 -0.60 22.51 -12.57
C ALA A 477 -2.07 22.89 -12.76
N VAL A 478 -2.46 23.35 -13.96
CA VAL A 478 -3.87 23.64 -14.31
C VAL A 478 -4.72 22.39 -14.18
N ARG A 479 -4.27 21.29 -14.79
CA ARG A 479 -4.97 19.99 -14.71
C ARG A 479 -5.15 19.56 -13.25
N ARG A 480 -4.09 19.63 -12.45
CA ARG A 480 -4.14 19.27 -11.03
C ARG A 480 -5.11 20.17 -10.26
N ALA A 481 -5.07 21.48 -10.47
CA ALA A 481 -5.97 22.42 -9.79
C ALA A 481 -7.45 22.14 -10.11
N GLN A 482 -7.77 21.82 -11.36
CA GLN A 482 -9.13 21.44 -11.77
C GLN A 482 -9.61 20.13 -11.12
N ILE A 483 -8.69 19.19 -10.87
CA ILE A 483 -8.96 17.97 -10.11
C ILE A 483 -9.20 18.29 -8.64
N VAL A 484 -8.26 18.95 -7.96
CA VAL A 484 -8.34 19.19 -6.51
C VAL A 484 -9.57 20.05 -6.14
N ALA A 485 -10.02 20.94 -7.03
CA ALA A 485 -11.25 21.71 -6.85
C ALA A 485 -12.53 20.84 -6.80
N GLN A 486 -12.53 19.66 -7.41
CA GLN A 486 -13.67 18.75 -7.48
C GLN A 486 -13.56 17.58 -6.49
N PHE A 487 -12.35 17.22 -6.08
CA PHE A 487 -12.06 16.02 -5.30
C PHE A 487 -11.33 16.42 -4.00
N PRO A 488 -12.05 16.64 -2.89
CA PRO A 488 -11.49 17.26 -1.67
C PRO A 488 -10.30 16.52 -1.04
N TYR A 489 -10.22 15.19 -1.21
CA TYR A 489 -9.14 14.34 -0.68
C TYR A 489 -8.04 14.02 -1.72
N ALA A 490 -7.97 14.78 -2.81
CA ALA A 490 -7.03 14.53 -3.91
C ALA A 490 -5.61 15.06 -3.65
N GLU A 491 -5.44 15.88 -2.61
CA GLU A 491 -4.18 16.56 -2.31
C GLU A 491 -3.71 16.31 -0.88
N ILE A 492 -2.40 16.18 -0.69
CA ILE A 492 -1.77 16.14 0.63
C ILE A 492 -1.47 17.57 1.06
N HIS A 493 -1.89 17.94 2.26
CA HIS A 493 -1.84 19.31 2.80
C HIS A 493 -0.62 19.52 3.72
N ASP A 494 0.60 19.18 3.27
CA ASP A 494 1.86 19.35 4.04
C ASP A 494 3.04 19.75 3.15
#